data_AF-A0A7V4SL89-F1
#
_entry.id   AF-A0A7V4SL89-F1
#
_cell.length_a   1.000
_cell.length_b   1.000
_cell.length_c   1.000
_cell.angle_alpha   90.00
_cell.angle_beta   90.00
_cell.angle_gamma   90.00
#
_symmetry.space_group_name_H-M   'P 1'
#
loop_
_entity.id
_entity.type
_entity.pdbx_description
1 polymer ?
#
loop_
_entity_poly.entity_id
_entity_poly.type
_entity_poly.pdbx_seq_one_letter_code
_entity_poly.pdbx_strand_id
1 'polypeptide(L)' 'MEELKVGLSKMGIDFRETTRIRSAGALCRVRGRRVLIVNRTLEAEEKAELVRKEIRGVDLEGLFLKPEVREFLGG' A
#
# COMPACT_ATOMS: atom_id res chain seq x y z
N MET A 1 -9.22 1.11 -4.91
CA MET A 1 -8.40 0.10 -4.20
C MET A 1 -7.65 -0.84 -5.15
N GLU A 2 -8.27 -1.37 -6.21
CA GLU A 2 -7.62 -2.38 -7.08
C GLU A 2 -6.33 -1.86 -7.74
N GLU A 3 -6.33 -0.62 -8.21
CA GLU A 3 -5.17 0.00 -8.86
C GLU A 3 -3.98 0.22 -7.89
N LEU A 4 -4.26 0.55 -6.62
CA LEU A 4 -3.25 0.63 -5.57
C LEU A 4 -2.57 -0.74 -5.34
N LYS A 5 -3.35 -1.82 -5.35
CA LYS A 5 -2.80 -3.18 -5.20
C LYS A 5 -1.91 -3.56 -6.39
N VAL A 6 -2.30 -3.18 -7.60
CA VAL A 6 -1.48 -3.38 -8.82
C VAL A 6 -0.18 -2.59 -8.72
N GLY A 7 -0.24 -1.34 -8.27
CA GLY A 7 0.94 -0.52 -8.00
C GLY A 7 1.89 -1.19 -7.02
N LEU A 8 1.40 -1.56 -5.83
CA LEU A 8 2.19 -2.23 -4.81
C LEU A 8 2.85 -3.50 -5.33
N SER A 9 2.11 -4.33 -6.08
CA SER A 9 2.65 -5.55 -6.69
C SER A 9 3.81 -5.26 -7.65
N LYS A 10 3.69 -4.23 -8.50
CA LYS A 10 4.76 -3.77 -9.40
C LYS A 10 6.00 -3.27 -8.64
N MET A 11 5.82 -2.74 -7.43
CA MET A 11 6.90 -2.31 -6.53
C MET A 11 7.54 -3.48 -5.75
N GLY A 12 7.08 -4.72 -5.99
CA GLY A 12 7.50 -5.88 -5.21
C GLY A 12 6.99 -5.86 -3.77
N ILE A 13 5.90 -5.13 -3.51
CA ILE A 13 5.22 -5.06 -2.22
C ILE A 13 3.99 -5.96 -2.28
N ASP A 14 4.00 -7.02 -1.47
CA ASP A 14 2.87 -7.92 -1.35
C ASP A 14 1.78 -7.30 -0.47
N PHE A 15 0.53 -7.27 -0.92
CA PHE A 15 -0.58 -6.70 -0.15
C PHE A 15 -1.37 -7.80 0.54
N ARG A 16 -1.40 -7.79 1.88
CA ARG A 16 -2.14 -8.78 2.68
C ARG A 16 -3.13 -8.14 3.62
N GLU A 17 -4.39 -8.58 3.52
CA GLU A 17 -5.44 -8.17 4.45
C GLU A 17 -5.57 -9.19 5.58
N THR A 18 -5.60 -8.74 6.82
CA THR A 18 -5.80 -9.61 7.99
C THR A 18 -6.66 -8.94 9.05
N THR A 19 -7.43 -9.72 9.80
CA THR A 19 -8.18 -9.26 10.99
C THR A 19 -7.43 -9.57 12.28
N ARG A 20 -6.24 -10.17 12.19
CA ARG A 20 -5.44 -10.59 13.36
C ARG A 20 -4.59 -9.47 13.96
N ILE A 21 -4.62 -8.27 13.37
CA ILE A 21 -3.90 -7.10 13.88
C ILE A 21 -4.88 -6.12 14.51
N ARG A 22 -4.46 -5.50 15.62
CA ARG A 22 -5.22 -4.42 16.27
C ARG A 22 -4.89 -3.04 15.70
N SER A 23 -3.78 -2.91 15.00
CA SER A 23 -3.36 -1.69 14.29
C SER A 23 -4.05 -1.58 12.93
N ALA A 24 -4.01 -0.39 12.33
CA ALA A 24 -4.51 -0.15 10.97
C ALA A 24 -3.73 -0.99 9.92
N GLY A 25 -2.43 -1.16 10.12
CA GLY A 25 -1.54 -1.92 9.26
C GLY A 25 -0.13 -1.34 9.26
N ALA A 26 0.78 -1.97 8.53
CA ALA A 26 2.17 -1.51 8.38
C ALA A 26 2.86 -2.18 7.18
N LEU A 27 3.80 -1.47 6.56
CA LEU A 27 4.75 -1.99 5.60
C LEU A 27 5.88 -2.69 6.36
N CYS A 28 5.91 -4.00 6.25
CA CYS A 28 6.92 -4.82 6.90
C CYS A 28 7.80 -5.51 5.86
N ARG A 29 9.00 -5.94 6.27
CA ARG A 29 9.89 -6.74 5.43
C ARG A 29 9.90 -8.18 5.94
N VAL A 30 9.27 -9.08 5.21
CA VAL A 30 9.20 -10.51 5.53
C VAL A 30 10.13 -11.28 4.60
N ARG A 31 11.17 -11.92 5.17
CA ARG A 31 12.17 -12.69 4.40
C ARG A 31 12.79 -11.87 3.24
N GLY A 32 13.10 -10.60 3.50
CA GLY A 32 13.66 -9.68 2.49
C GLY A 32 12.65 -9.07 1.52
N ARG A 33 11.41 -9.59 1.46
CA ARG A 33 10.33 -9.07 0.62
C ARG A 33 9.52 -8.03 1.38
N ARG A 34 9.09 -6.97 0.70
CA ARG A 34 8.21 -5.95 1.28
C ARG A 34 6.78 -6.51 1.28
N VAL A 35 6.09 -6.41 2.40
CA VAL A 35 4.71 -6.88 2.58
C VAL A 35 3.95 -5.80 3.32
N LEU A 36 2.93 -5.22 2.69
CA LEU A 36 2.00 -4.30 3.32
C LEU A 36 0.87 -5.11 3.95
N ILE A 37 0.85 -5.17 5.27
CA ILE A 37 -0.22 -5.81 6.03
C ILE A 37 -1.25 -4.74 6.38
N VAL A 38 -2.49 -4.96 5.97
CA VAL A 38 -3.60 -4.02 6.18
C VAL A 38 -4.69 -4.71 6.98
N ASN A 39 -5.30 -3.98 7.91
CA ASN A 39 -6.42 -4.51 8.66
C ASN A 39 -7.66 -4.57 7.75
N ARG A 40 -8.23 -5.76 7.60
CA ARG A 40 -9.38 -5.97 6.72
C ARG A 40 -10.61 -5.17 7.18
N THR A 41 -10.71 -4.90 8.49
CA THR A 41 -11.84 -4.15 9.09
C THR A 41 -11.84 -2.67 8.76
N LEU A 42 -10.76 -2.15 8.17
CA LEU A 42 -10.69 -0.74 7.76
C LEU A 42 -11.56 -0.47 6.53
N GLU A 43 -12.08 0.75 6.47
CA GLU A 43 -12.76 1.26 5.30
C GLU A 43 -11.79 1.54 4.16
N ALA A 44 -12.32 1.66 2.94
CA ALA A 44 -11.50 1.85 1.74
C ALA A 44 -10.61 3.10 1.82
N GLU A 45 -11.10 4.17 2.45
CA GLU A 45 -10.38 5.43 2.62
C GLU A 45 -9.21 5.28 3.61
N GLU A 46 -9.45 4.69 4.78
CA GLU A 46 -8.41 4.37 5.78
C GLU A 46 -7.32 3.46 5.20
N LYS A 47 -7.69 2.47 4.38
CA LYS A 47 -6.72 1.61 3.68
C LYS A 47 -5.88 2.41 2.69
N ALA A 48 -6.48 3.35 1.98
CA ALA A 48 -5.77 4.18 1.01
C ALA A 48 -4.79 5.14 1.71
N GLU A 49 -5.23 5.80 2.79
CA GLU A 49 -4.38 6.66 3.63
C GLU A 49 -3.21 5.89 4.25
N LEU A 50 -3.45 4.67 4.75
CA LEU A 50 -2.39 3.80 5.25
C LEU A 50 -1.39 3.47 4.13
N VAL A 51 -1.86 3.04 2.96
CA VAL A 51 -1.01 2.72 1.81
C VAL A 51 -0.16 3.95 1.46
N ARG A 52 -0.78 5.13 1.32
CA ARG A 52 -0.13 6.41 1.06
C ARG A 52 0.95 6.74 2.07
N LYS A 53 0.66 6.63 3.37
CA LYS A 53 1.60 6.91 4.44
C LYS A 53 2.81 5.98 4.40
N GLU A 54 2.59 4.70 4.15
CA GLU A 54 3.64 3.68 4.19
C GLU A 54 4.52 3.67 2.92
N ILE A 55 3.98 4.06 1.76
CA ILE A 55 4.76 4.24 0.53
C ILE A 55 5.31 5.66 0.38
N ARG A 56 5.01 6.58 1.30
CA ARG A 56 5.60 7.92 1.34
C ARG A 56 7.11 7.78 1.55
N GLY A 57 7.90 8.00 0.50
CA GLY A 57 9.35 7.80 0.49
C GLY A 57 9.82 6.51 -0.19
N VAL A 58 8.91 5.71 -0.73
CA VAL A 58 9.28 4.70 -1.72
C VAL A 58 9.30 5.37 -3.09
N ASP A 59 10.38 5.15 -3.82
CA ASP A 59 10.55 5.67 -5.16
C ASP A 59 9.44 5.13 -6.08
N LEU A 60 8.58 6.04 -6.54
CA LEU A 60 7.49 5.75 -7.49
C LEU A 60 7.94 6.00 -8.94
N GLU A 61 9.19 6.42 -9.17
CA GLU A 61 9.71 6.68 -10.51
C GLU A 61 9.73 5.37 -11.31
N GLY A 62 8.86 5.28 -12.31
CA GLY A 62 8.71 4.10 -13.16
C GLY A 62 7.42 3.29 -12.95
N LEU A 63 6.58 3.64 -11.97
CA LEU A 63 5.27 3.01 -11.82
C LEU A 63 4.23 3.68 -12.73
N PHE A 64 3.72 2.94 -13.71
CA PHE A 64 2.60 3.38 -14.52
C PHE A 64 1.30 3.28 -13.69
N LEU A 65 1.02 4.34 -12.94
CA LEU A 65 -0.22 4.56 -12.19
C LEU A 65 -1.08 5.60 -12.91
N LYS A 66 -2.40 5.52 -12.74
CA LYS A 66 -3.27 6.59 -13.20
C LYS A 66 -2.93 7.91 -12.49
N PRO A 67 -3.10 9.05 -13.17
CA PRO A 67 -2.80 10.37 -12.60
C PRO A 67 -3.51 10.60 -11.26
N GLU A 68 -4.78 10.19 -11.14
CA GLU A 68 -5.57 10.31 -9.89
C GLU A 68 -4.93 9.55 -8.71
N VAL A 69 -4.38 8.37 -8.97
CA VAL A 69 -3.69 7.56 -7.94
C VAL A 69 -2.33 8.18 -7.62
N ARG A 70 -1.64 8.73 -8.61
CA ARG A 70 -0.35 9.39 -8.41
C ARG A 70 -0.48 10.69 -7.60
N GLU A 71 -1.48 11.51 -7.89
CA GLU A 71 -1.79 12.72 -7.11
C GLU A 71 -2.13 12.35 -5.66
N PHE A 72 -2.93 11.31 -5.45
CA PHE A 72 -3.24 10.81 -4.11
C PHE A 72 -1.98 10.36 -3.35
N LEU A 73 -1.02 9.75 -4.04
CA LEU A 73 0.24 9.27 -3.45
C LEU A 73 1.30 10.37 -3.26
N GLY A 74 1.04 11.59 -3.74
CA GLY A 74 1.92 12.75 -3.56
C GLY A 74 3.00 12.91 -4.62
N GLY A 75 2.74 12.47 -5.85
CA GLY A 75 3.60 12.73 -7.02
C GLY A 75 3.03 13.74 -8.00
#